data_AF-A0AAW4K4I7-F1
#
_entry.id   AF-A0AAW4K4I7-F1
#
_cell.length_a   1.000
_cell.length_b   1.000
_cell.length_c   1.000
_cell.angle_alpha   90.00
_cell.angle_beta   90.00
_cell.angle_gamma   90.00
#
_symmetry.space_group_name_H-M   'P 1'
#
loop_
_entity.id
_entity.type
_entity.pdbx_description
1 polymer ?
#
loop_
_entity_poly.entity_id
_entity_poly.type
_entity_poly.pdbx_seq_one_letter_code
_entity_poly.pdbx_strand_id
1 'polypeptide(L)'
;MNSDSDFLEFANGLSNLEKSRNFNVFAGYSLEPFTKTLKKFNFDQRNESTFCRISVVGTNAKGSITHFLGEYFRIYGFKTGLYTSPHLISPLERIRIGSQSQNFRNILTKELDQLLSEWKSLKAIEDLKSFSFFELFTCASFSFFEKESAEVQIYEAGLGGRLDATKLCNPDVVVLGVIGLDHKEILGNTKEEILEEKLGICTSNTKALFAIEQNEPQLNEKISSWCSQNGIHCNIITQTQSKDTYLTRNQIFCYQVFQNILKFDFFLKSTNKKIDLGFSKHENVSLILNELSFEIFEKYMTPPLGRLSVLRHSPLLVFDPAHNPDAFTETLQSLSFLFPYYKFRIYAGLLKDKDGNGVLEILRKARNKSDILNFQFLKEDEFVIPTNCHAKETISTSEFRSVLQRLDDSFEPILILGSFRLFPIVVDLL
;
A
#
# COMPACT_ATOMS: atom_id res chain seq x y z
N MET A 1 3.06 -10.81 21.41
CA MET A 1 3.09 -9.33 21.52
C MET A 1 2.40 -8.96 22.82
N ASN A 2 3.06 -8.18 23.68
CA ASN A 2 2.56 -7.83 25.01
C ASN A 2 1.16 -7.21 24.94
N SER A 3 0.34 -7.65 25.89
CA SER A 3 -1.10 -7.49 26.08
C SER A 3 -1.58 -6.09 26.49
N ASP A 4 -0.72 -5.08 26.53
CA ASP A 4 -1.01 -3.87 27.31
C ASP A 4 -1.36 -2.66 26.43
N SER A 5 -2.27 -2.85 25.47
CA SER A 5 -2.85 -1.75 24.68
C SER A 5 -4.37 -1.85 24.66
N ASP A 6 -5.00 -0.93 25.37
CA ASP A 6 -6.45 -0.76 25.36
C ASP A 6 -6.99 -0.58 23.93
N PHE A 7 -6.29 0.18 23.09
CA PHE A 7 -6.71 0.40 21.71
C PHE A 7 -6.68 -0.88 20.89
N LEU A 8 -5.58 -1.64 20.94
CA LEU A 8 -5.45 -2.85 20.15
C LEU A 8 -6.39 -3.95 20.66
N GLU A 9 -6.61 -4.05 21.96
CA GLU A 9 -7.61 -4.95 22.55
C GLU A 9 -9.01 -4.60 22.04
N PHE A 10 -9.39 -3.32 22.12
CA PHE A 10 -10.68 -2.83 21.60
C PHE A 10 -10.83 -3.12 20.11
N ALA A 11 -9.81 -2.79 19.30
CA ALA A 11 -9.81 -3.03 17.86
C ALA A 11 -9.96 -4.52 17.51
N ASN A 12 -9.31 -5.41 18.25
CA ASN A 12 -9.39 -6.86 18.02
C ASN A 12 -10.77 -7.44 18.34
N GLY A 13 -11.58 -6.76 19.16
CA GLY A 13 -12.98 -7.12 19.41
C GLY A 13 -13.95 -6.74 18.28
N LEU A 14 -13.51 -5.92 17.31
CA LEU A 14 -14.34 -5.47 16.20
C LEU A 14 -14.35 -6.45 15.02
N SER A 15 -15.32 -6.28 14.12
CA SER A 15 -15.37 -7.06 12.88
C SER A 15 -14.13 -6.79 12.01
N ASN A 16 -13.46 -7.85 11.55
CA ASN A 16 -12.25 -7.73 10.73
C ASN A 16 -12.39 -8.53 9.43
N LEU A 17 -12.78 -7.84 8.36
CA LEU A 17 -12.99 -8.41 7.03
C LEU A 17 -11.68 -8.86 6.37
N GLU A 18 -10.56 -8.19 6.67
CA GLU A 18 -9.25 -8.57 6.15
C GLU A 18 -8.82 -9.95 6.66
N LYS A 19 -9.22 -10.28 7.90
CA LYS A 19 -9.03 -11.59 8.54
C LYS A 19 -10.07 -12.62 8.08
N SER A 20 -11.36 -12.29 8.19
CA SER A 20 -12.45 -13.25 7.94
C SER A 20 -12.63 -13.59 6.47
N ARG A 21 -12.23 -12.69 5.55
CA ARG A 21 -12.43 -12.81 4.10
C ARG A 21 -13.89 -13.09 3.71
N ASN A 22 -14.84 -12.85 4.62
CA ASN A 22 -16.26 -13.03 4.37
C ASN A 22 -16.80 -11.75 3.73
N PHE A 23 -16.66 -11.65 2.43
CA PHE A 23 -17.03 -10.46 1.67
C PHE A 23 -18.54 -10.37 1.37
N ASN A 24 -19.32 -11.39 1.70
CA ASN A 24 -20.79 -11.37 1.56
C ASN A 24 -21.44 -10.25 2.41
N VAL A 25 -20.76 -9.76 3.44
CA VAL A 25 -21.19 -8.62 4.26
C VAL A 25 -21.19 -7.29 3.51
N PHE A 26 -20.56 -7.21 2.32
CA PHE A 26 -20.67 -6.02 1.47
C PHE A 26 -22.06 -5.86 0.85
N ALA A 27 -22.88 -6.93 0.82
CA ALA A 27 -24.28 -6.85 0.45
C ALA A 27 -25.05 -6.06 1.53
N GLY A 28 -25.19 -4.74 1.32
CA GLY A 28 -25.80 -3.81 2.28
C GLY A 28 -24.79 -2.98 3.09
N TYR A 29 -23.49 -3.10 2.82
CA TYR A 29 -22.50 -2.23 3.45
C TYR A 29 -22.67 -0.77 2.98
N SER A 30 -22.53 0.15 3.92
CA SER A 30 -22.64 1.59 3.70
C SER A 30 -21.66 2.33 4.59
N LEU A 31 -21.10 3.42 4.08
CA LEU A 31 -20.27 4.35 4.87
C LEU A 31 -21.10 5.21 5.83
N GLU A 32 -22.43 5.11 5.83
CA GLU A 32 -23.32 5.99 6.60
C GLU A 32 -23.11 5.88 8.13
N PRO A 33 -23.03 4.69 8.76
CA PRO A 33 -22.77 4.60 10.20
C PRO A 33 -21.43 5.22 10.57
N PHE A 34 -20.39 4.92 9.79
CA PHE A 34 -19.05 5.49 9.98
C PHE A 34 -19.06 7.02 9.85
N THR A 35 -19.68 7.54 8.79
CA THR A 35 -19.83 8.99 8.53
C THR A 35 -20.58 9.69 9.65
N LYS A 36 -21.66 9.08 10.17
CA LYS A 36 -22.45 9.65 11.29
C LYS A 36 -21.58 9.80 12.54
N THR A 37 -20.79 8.79 12.89
CA THR A 37 -19.91 8.84 14.05
C THR A 37 -18.80 9.86 13.88
N LEU A 38 -18.15 9.93 12.71
CA LEU A 38 -17.12 10.94 12.44
C LEU A 38 -17.65 12.36 12.63
N LYS A 39 -18.82 12.68 12.05
CA LYS A 39 -19.46 13.99 12.18
C LYS A 39 -19.94 14.29 13.60
N LYS A 40 -20.47 13.29 14.31
CA LYS A 40 -20.95 13.44 15.69
C LYS A 40 -19.85 13.89 16.65
N PHE A 41 -18.63 13.41 16.44
CA PHE A 41 -17.48 13.68 17.32
C PHE A 41 -16.38 14.53 16.67
N ASN A 42 -16.60 15.03 15.45
CA ASN A 42 -15.64 15.79 14.64
C ASN A 42 -14.30 15.07 14.42
N PHE A 43 -14.31 13.75 14.28
CA PHE A 43 -13.08 12.96 14.11
C PHE A 43 -12.44 13.09 12.72
N ASP A 44 -13.17 13.63 11.74
CA ASP A 44 -12.71 13.90 10.37
C ASP A 44 -12.32 15.37 10.14
N GLN A 45 -12.36 16.20 11.19
CA GLN A 45 -12.00 17.62 11.12
C GLN A 45 -10.61 17.80 10.50
N ARG A 46 -10.47 18.84 9.68
CA ARG A 46 -9.21 19.21 9.01
C ARG A 46 -8.70 20.51 9.60
N ASN A 47 -7.47 20.52 10.10
CA ASN A 47 -6.81 21.72 10.59
C ASN A 47 -6.30 22.58 9.43
N GLU A 48 -6.10 23.87 9.69
CA GLU A 48 -5.56 24.81 8.70
C GLU A 48 -4.11 24.47 8.28
N SER A 49 -3.37 23.77 9.15
CA SER A 49 -2.03 23.25 8.84
C SER A 49 -2.04 22.12 7.82
N THR A 50 -3.18 21.46 7.60
CA THR A 50 -3.31 20.35 6.64
C THR A 50 -3.52 20.89 5.22
N PHE A 51 -2.42 21.04 4.47
CA PHE A 51 -2.44 21.57 3.11
C PHE A 51 -3.02 20.62 2.07
N CYS A 52 -2.77 19.32 2.20
CA CYS A 52 -3.19 18.37 1.17
C CYS A 52 -3.52 16.99 1.76
N ARG A 53 -4.70 16.48 1.44
CA ARG A 53 -5.06 15.07 1.63
C ARG A 53 -5.05 14.35 0.27
N ILE A 54 -4.32 13.24 0.18
CA ILE A 54 -4.15 12.45 -1.03
C ILE A 54 -4.72 11.06 -0.80
N SER A 55 -5.62 10.60 -1.66
CA SER A 55 -6.06 9.19 -1.66
C SER A 55 -5.31 8.41 -2.74
N VAL A 56 -4.82 7.23 -2.40
CA VAL A 56 -4.17 6.31 -3.33
C VAL A 56 -5.05 5.07 -3.49
N VAL A 57 -5.49 4.82 -4.72
CA VAL A 57 -6.41 3.73 -5.07
C VAL A 57 -5.88 2.95 -6.26
N GLY A 58 -6.22 1.67 -6.39
CA GLY A 58 -5.72 0.79 -7.46
C GLY A 58 -5.90 -0.68 -7.15
N THR A 59 -5.70 -1.56 -8.12
CA THR A 59 -5.58 -3.00 -7.85
C THR A 59 -4.18 -3.26 -7.30
N ASN A 60 -3.15 -2.88 -8.05
CA ASN A 60 -1.75 -3.01 -7.67
C ASN A 60 -1.10 -1.63 -7.41
N ALA A 61 0.16 -1.63 -6.97
CA ALA A 61 1.01 -0.45 -6.74
C ALA A 61 0.63 0.53 -5.61
N LYS A 62 -0.56 0.41 -5.00
CA LYS A 62 -1.05 1.32 -3.93
C LYS A 62 0.00 1.59 -2.83
N GLY A 63 0.38 0.58 -2.05
CA GLY A 63 1.37 0.76 -0.96
C GLY A 63 2.71 1.36 -1.40
N SER A 64 3.24 0.99 -2.57
CA SER A 64 4.47 1.61 -3.09
C SER A 64 4.27 3.07 -3.51
N ILE A 65 3.11 3.41 -4.11
CA ILE A 65 2.77 4.79 -4.47
C ILE A 65 2.64 5.64 -3.21
N THR A 66 1.90 5.16 -2.21
CA THR A 66 1.75 5.84 -0.92
C THR A 66 3.10 6.09 -0.26
N HIS A 67 3.99 5.09 -0.28
CA HIS A 67 5.33 5.21 0.28
C HIS A 67 6.20 6.24 -0.46
N PHE A 68 6.34 6.12 -1.78
CA PHE A 68 7.21 7.03 -2.54
C PHE A 68 6.69 8.47 -2.55
N LEU A 69 5.38 8.70 -2.72
CA LEU A 69 4.80 10.04 -2.58
C LEU A 69 5.07 10.60 -1.19
N GLY A 70 4.90 9.76 -0.16
CA GLY A 70 5.22 10.12 1.21
C GLY A 70 6.65 10.60 1.38
N GLU A 71 7.61 9.83 0.86
CA GLU A 71 9.03 10.17 0.92
C GLU A 71 9.34 11.47 0.15
N TYR A 72 8.74 11.69 -1.04
CA TYR A 72 8.94 12.94 -1.79
C TYR A 72 8.49 14.16 -0.98
N PHE A 73 7.27 14.16 -0.44
CA PHE A 73 6.78 15.28 0.37
C PHE A 73 7.59 15.46 1.66
N ARG A 74 7.95 14.36 2.32
CA ARG A 74 8.75 14.37 3.55
C ARG A 74 10.14 14.99 3.32
N ILE A 75 10.88 14.49 2.34
CA ILE A 75 12.23 14.98 1.98
C ILE A 75 12.17 16.45 1.54
N TYR A 76 11.10 16.83 0.82
CA TYR A 76 10.89 18.20 0.38
C TYR A 76 10.58 19.19 1.51
N GLY A 77 10.25 18.75 2.73
CA GLY A 77 10.05 19.68 3.85
C GLY A 77 8.70 19.59 4.57
N PHE A 78 7.80 18.70 4.13
CA PHE A 78 6.48 18.58 4.76
C PHE A 78 6.51 17.58 5.91
N LYS A 79 5.77 17.86 6.98
CA LYS A 79 5.38 16.81 7.93
C LYS A 79 4.31 15.97 7.25
N THR A 80 4.61 14.71 7.00
CA THR A 80 3.78 13.83 6.17
C THR A 80 3.27 12.64 6.97
N GLY A 81 1.97 12.36 6.87
CA GLY A 81 1.32 11.18 7.45
C GLY A 81 0.94 10.17 6.36
N LEU A 82 1.18 8.88 6.60
CA LEU A 82 0.82 7.78 5.69
C LEU A 82 -0.12 6.80 6.39
N TYR A 83 -1.26 6.53 5.78
CA TYR A 83 -2.15 5.44 6.15
C TYR A 83 -2.09 4.33 5.10
N THR A 84 -1.61 3.13 5.48
CA THR A 84 -1.40 1.99 4.57
C THR A 84 -2.07 0.70 5.07
N SER A 85 -2.40 -0.21 4.15
CA SER A 85 -2.97 -1.52 4.49
C SER A 85 -2.67 -2.61 3.43
N PRO A 86 -2.60 -3.90 3.83
CA PRO A 86 -2.53 -4.40 5.20
C PRO A 86 -1.17 -4.07 5.86
N HIS A 87 -0.93 -4.57 7.06
CA HIS A 87 0.38 -4.52 7.74
C HIS A 87 1.16 -5.83 7.52
N LEU A 88 2.48 -5.78 7.68
CA LEU A 88 3.37 -6.94 7.58
C LEU A 88 3.47 -7.67 8.92
N ILE A 89 3.84 -6.98 10.00
CA ILE A 89 4.05 -7.59 11.32
C ILE A 89 3.05 -7.01 12.33
N SER A 90 2.95 -5.69 12.42
CA SER A 90 2.17 -5.00 13.45
C SER A 90 1.16 -4.01 12.86
N PRO A 91 -0.08 -3.94 13.39
CA PRO A 91 -1.06 -2.92 13.01
C PRO A 91 -0.55 -1.47 13.16
N LEU A 92 0.46 -1.25 13.99
CA LEU A 92 1.12 0.04 14.15
C LEU A 92 1.75 0.56 12.83
N GLU A 93 2.12 -0.34 11.91
CA GLU A 93 2.65 0.02 10.58
C GLU A 93 1.63 0.72 9.69
N ARG A 94 0.33 0.58 10.01
CA ARG A 94 -0.74 1.17 9.21
C ARG A 94 -0.72 2.69 9.27
N ILE A 95 -0.27 3.28 10.36
CA ILE A 95 -0.22 4.74 10.54
C ILE A 95 1.23 5.12 10.75
N ARG A 96 1.81 5.85 9.80
CA ARG A 96 3.20 6.33 9.85
C ARG A 96 3.26 7.83 9.75
N ILE A 97 4.26 8.44 10.38
CA ILE A 97 4.51 9.88 10.28
C ILE A 97 6.00 10.16 10.16
N GLY A 98 6.34 11.13 9.33
CA GLY A 98 7.70 11.57 9.08
C GLY A 98 7.76 13.07 8.84
N SER A 99 8.96 13.62 8.91
CA SER A 99 9.25 15.03 8.59
C SER A 99 10.56 15.13 7.82
N GLN A 100 10.92 16.34 7.40
CA GLN A 100 12.22 16.53 6.78
C GLN A 100 13.35 16.03 7.64
N SER A 101 13.31 16.11 8.97
CA SER A 101 14.41 15.68 9.86
C SER A 101 14.24 14.27 10.43
N GLN A 102 13.12 13.60 10.15
CA GLN A 102 12.80 12.29 10.69
C GLN A 102 12.20 11.39 9.61
N ASN A 103 12.82 10.24 9.36
CA ASN A 103 12.22 9.19 8.54
C ASN A 103 10.86 8.76 9.12
N PHE A 104 10.04 8.12 8.30
CA PHE A 104 8.76 7.59 8.76
C PHE A 104 8.93 6.65 9.94
N ARG A 105 8.26 6.95 11.05
CA ARG A 105 8.05 6.04 12.17
C ARG A 105 6.61 5.55 12.19
N ASN A 106 6.41 4.34 12.71
CA ASN A 106 5.08 3.83 13.03
C ASN A 106 4.47 4.65 14.19
N ILE A 107 3.14 4.68 14.26
CA ILE A 107 2.42 5.13 15.45
C ILE A 107 2.80 4.22 16.63
N LEU A 108 2.91 4.81 17.81
CA LEU A 108 3.23 4.09 19.04
C LEU A 108 1.94 3.63 19.73
N THR A 109 2.02 2.52 20.44
CA THR A 109 0.91 1.99 21.26
C THR A 109 0.29 3.06 22.16
N LYS A 110 1.13 3.82 22.87
CA LYS A 110 0.67 4.92 23.74
C LYS A 110 -0.09 6.04 23.01
N GLU A 111 0.23 6.28 21.73
CA GLU A 111 -0.45 7.31 20.93
C GLU A 111 -1.85 6.82 20.53
N LEU A 112 -2.00 5.53 20.21
CA LEU A 112 -3.29 4.90 19.99
C LEU A 112 -4.14 4.83 21.27
N ASP A 113 -3.56 4.43 22.40
CA ASP A 113 -4.27 4.37 23.67
C ASP A 113 -4.71 5.77 24.14
N GLN A 114 -3.90 6.80 23.86
CA GLN A 114 -4.28 8.19 24.09
C GLN A 114 -5.50 8.60 23.26
N LEU A 115 -5.56 8.25 21.97
CA LEU A 115 -6.74 8.49 21.14
C LEU A 115 -7.97 7.79 21.70
N LEU A 116 -7.85 6.52 22.10
CA LEU A 116 -8.97 5.79 22.70
C LEU A 116 -9.42 6.45 24.01
N SER A 117 -8.50 6.89 24.86
CA SER A 117 -8.81 7.61 26.10
C SER A 117 -9.55 8.94 25.83
N GLU A 118 -9.12 9.69 24.81
CA GLU A 118 -9.78 10.91 24.37
C GLU A 118 -11.22 10.61 23.89
N TRP A 119 -11.40 9.56 23.08
CA TRP A 119 -12.73 9.12 22.63
C TRP A 119 -13.62 8.58 23.76
N LYS A 120 -13.04 7.91 24.76
CA LYS A 120 -13.72 7.51 26.01
C LYS A 120 -14.27 8.75 26.72
N SER A 121 -13.48 9.82 26.85
CA SER A 121 -13.89 11.06 27.50
C SER A 121 -15.04 11.78 26.77
N LEU A 122 -15.09 11.64 25.45
CA LEU A 122 -16.17 12.15 24.59
C LEU A 122 -17.42 11.25 24.59
N LYS A 123 -17.41 10.13 25.34
CA LYS A 123 -18.48 9.11 25.37
C LYS A 123 -18.75 8.48 23.99
N ALA A 124 -17.72 8.34 23.15
CA ALA A 124 -17.84 7.81 21.80
C ALA A 124 -17.80 6.27 21.71
N ILE A 125 -17.50 5.57 22.82
CA ILE A 125 -17.21 4.13 22.79
C ILE A 125 -18.34 3.28 22.23
N GLU A 126 -19.59 3.63 22.55
CA GLU A 126 -20.73 2.86 22.04
C GLU A 126 -20.90 3.01 20.53
N ASP A 127 -20.67 4.21 19.99
CA ASP A 127 -20.68 4.45 18.56
C ASP A 127 -19.49 3.74 17.87
N LEU A 128 -18.31 3.73 18.50
CA LEU A 128 -17.10 3.08 17.96
C LEU A 128 -17.22 1.54 17.87
N LYS A 129 -18.06 0.90 18.70
CA LYS A 129 -18.32 -0.55 18.60
C LYS A 129 -19.00 -0.95 17.28
N SER A 130 -19.63 0.00 16.59
CA SER A 130 -20.22 -0.24 15.26
C SER A 130 -19.18 -0.29 14.14
N PHE A 131 -17.95 0.15 14.40
CA PHE A 131 -16.89 0.16 13.40
C PHE A 131 -16.35 -1.25 13.18
N SER A 132 -15.89 -1.48 11.96
CA SER A 132 -14.92 -2.52 11.65
C SER A 132 -13.52 -2.12 12.15
N PHE A 133 -12.64 -3.11 12.21
CA PHE A 133 -11.21 -2.91 12.47
C PHE A 133 -10.61 -1.86 11.52
N PHE A 134 -10.98 -1.89 10.23
CA PHE A 134 -10.46 -0.97 9.23
C PHE A 134 -10.96 0.47 9.44
N GLU A 135 -12.25 0.64 9.73
CA GLU A 135 -12.84 1.94 10.04
C GLU A 135 -12.26 2.56 11.31
N LEU A 136 -12.02 1.76 12.36
CA LEU A 136 -11.37 2.24 13.58
C LEU A 136 -9.96 2.76 13.32
N PHE A 137 -9.14 2.03 12.58
CA PHE A 137 -7.79 2.49 12.21
C PHE A 137 -7.83 3.68 11.25
N THR A 138 -8.82 3.76 10.36
CA THR A 138 -9.03 4.92 9.49
C THR A 138 -9.35 6.17 10.33
N CYS A 139 -10.27 6.05 11.28
CA CYS A 139 -10.60 7.11 12.25
C CYS A 139 -9.37 7.53 13.07
N ALA A 140 -8.60 6.56 13.58
CA ALA A 140 -7.38 6.83 14.32
C ALA A 140 -6.36 7.60 13.48
N SER A 141 -6.23 7.27 12.19
CA SER A 141 -5.33 7.98 11.27
C SER A 141 -5.74 9.45 11.06
N PHE A 142 -7.04 9.74 10.94
CA PHE A 142 -7.54 11.12 10.84
C PHE A 142 -7.17 11.91 12.09
N SER A 143 -7.54 11.39 13.26
CA SER A 143 -7.27 12.07 14.54
C SER A 143 -5.77 12.23 14.81
N PHE A 144 -4.97 11.20 14.53
CA PHE A 144 -3.52 11.22 14.76
C PHE A 144 -2.82 12.25 13.88
N PHE A 145 -3.09 12.27 12.57
CA PHE A 145 -2.42 13.19 11.66
C PHE A 145 -2.75 14.64 11.96
N GLU A 146 -4.00 14.95 12.32
CA GLU A 146 -4.40 16.31 12.70
C GLU A 146 -3.75 16.75 14.02
N LYS A 147 -3.70 15.86 15.02
CA LYS A 147 -3.02 16.11 16.30
C LYS A 147 -1.52 16.34 16.11
N GLU A 148 -0.91 15.59 15.21
CA GLU A 148 0.48 15.77 14.84
C GLU A 148 0.72 16.93 13.88
N SER A 149 -0.32 17.65 13.44
CA SER A 149 -0.19 18.71 12.44
C SER A 149 0.53 18.25 11.16
N ALA A 150 0.17 17.06 10.67
CA ALA A 150 0.67 16.57 9.39
C ALA A 150 0.08 17.41 8.25
N GLU A 151 0.96 18.05 7.50
CA GLU A 151 0.65 19.01 6.46
C GLU A 151 0.23 18.32 5.16
N VAL A 152 0.78 17.13 4.91
CA VAL A 152 0.38 16.24 3.82
C VAL A 152 -0.02 14.90 4.40
N GLN A 153 -1.22 14.44 4.08
CA GLN A 153 -1.77 13.18 4.58
C GLN A 153 -2.12 12.28 3.40
N ILE A 154 -1.58 11.07 3.37
CA ILE A 154 -1.76 10.15 2.24
C ILE A 154 -2.44 8.88 2.74
N TYR A 155 -3.57 8.52 2.11
CA TYR A 155 -4.42 7.41 2.51
C TYR A 155 -4.50 6.37 1.39
N GLU A 156 -3.98 5.17 1.65
CA GLU A 156 -4.19 4.00 0.79
C GLU A 156 -5.58 3.41 1.03
N ALA A 157 -6.38 3.31 -0.03
CA ALA A 157 -7.64 2.59 0.01
C ALA A 157 -7.40 1.10 0.27
N GLY A 158 -8.16 0.52 1.20
CA GLY A 158 -8.09 -0.89 1.55
C GLY A 158 -8.72 -1.78 0.47
N LEU A 159 -9.96 -1.48 0.08
CA LEU A 159 -10.71 -2.24 -0.92
C LEU A 159 -11.66 -1.35 -1.74
N GLY A 160 -11.66 -1.53 -3.06
CA GLY A 160 -12.51 -0.75 -3.95
C GLY A 160 -12.13 0.73 -3.94
N GLY A 161 -13.10 1.59 -3.66
CA GLY A 161 -12.93 3.04 -3.47
C GLY A 161 -14.22 3.72 -3.05
N ARG A 162 -15.33 3.46 -3.73
CA ARG A 162 -16.65 4.06 -3.49
C ARG A 162 -17.15 3.91 -2.06
N LEU A 163 -16.94 2.73 -1.49
CA LEU A 163 -17.33 2.35 -0.13
C LEU A 163 -16.11 2.13 0.77
N ASP A 164 -14.93 2.59 0.38
CA ASP A 164 -13.76 2.48 1.26
C ASP A 164 -13.80 3.56 2.35
N ALA A 165 -13.50 3.20 3.60
CA ALA A 165 -13.50 4.12 4.73
C ALA A 165 -12.59 5.35 4.49
N THR A 166 -11.49 5.17 3.76
CA THR A 166 -10.54 6.26 3.46
C THR A 166 -11.13 7.34 2.56
N LYS A 167 -12.23 7.06 1.84
CA LYS A 167 -12.98 8.09 1.09
C LYS A 167 -13.35 9.29 1.96
N LEU A 168 -13.62 9.04 3.24
CA LEU A 168 -14.03 10.07 4.20
C LEU A 168 -12.88 10.99 4.63
N CYS A 169 -11.64 10.74 4.19
CA CYS A 169 -10.58 11.75 4.31
C CYS A 169 -10.88 13.00 3.45
N ASN A 170 -11.81 12.89 2.48
CA ASN A 170 -12.24 13.94 1.58
C ASN A 170 -11.07 14.52 0.77
N PRO A 171 -10.43 13.70 -0.11
CA PRO A 171 -9.14 14.01 -0.69
C PRO A 171 -9.17 15.22 -1.63
N ASP A 172 -8.10 16.00 -1.61
CA ASP A 172 -7.81 17.06 -2.60
C ASP A 172 -7.28 16.46 -3.90
N VAL A 173 -6.48 15.39 -3.79
CA VAL A 173 -5.85 14.69 -4.91
C VAL A 173 -6.11 13.20 -4.81
N VAL A 174 -6.43 12.57 -5.94
CA VAL A 174 -6.50 11.11 -6.06
C VAL A 174 -5.37 10.61 -6.96
N VAL A 175 -4.68 9.55 -6.54
CA VAL A 175 -3.66 8.87 -7.33
C VAL A 175 -4.11 7.44 -7.61
N LEU A 176 -4.30 7.15 -8.89
CA LEU A 176 -4.81 5.87 -9.39
C LEU A 176 -3.65 5.01 -9.90
N GLY A 177 -3.43 3.88 -9.23
CA GLY A 177 -2.49 2.84 -9.67
C GLY A 177 -3.03 1.98 -10.82
N VAL A 178 -2.43 0.82 -11.02
CA VAL A 178 -2.83 -0.11 -12.09
C VAL A 178 -4.18 -0.76 -11.77
N ILE A 179 -5.05 -0.85 -12.77
CA ILE A 179 -6.31 -1.60 -12.76
C ILE A 179 -6.07 -3.00 -13.29
N GLY A 180 -6.29 -3.96 -12.40
CA GLY A 180 -6.25 -5.40 -12.69
C GLY A 180 -7.48 -6.08 -12.13
N LEU A 181 -7.69 -7.32 -12.57
CA LEU A 181 -8.76 -8.17 -12.06
C LEU A 181 -8.40 -8.68 -10.66
N ASP A 182 -9.10 -8.20 -9.65
CA ASP A 182 -8.96 -8.65 -8.26
C ASP A 182 -10.28 -8.41 -7.51
N HIS A 183 -10.57 -9.22 -6.51
CA HIS A 183 -11.80 -9.13 -5.70
C HIS A 183 -13.10 -9.11 -6.53
N LYS A 184 -13.17 -9.95 -7.57
CA LYS A 184 -14.29 -9.96 -8.56
C LYS A 184 -15.67 -10.10 -7.94
N GLU A 185 -15.77 -10.87 -6.85
CA GLU A 185 -17.02 -11.10 -6.11
C GLU A 185 -17.64 -9.82 -5.52
N ILE A 186 -16.84 -8.75 -5.38
CA ILE A 186 -17.23 -7.50 -4.72
C ILE A 186 -17.20 -6.33 -5.71
N LEU A 187 -16.14 -6.26 -6.53
CA LEU A 187 -15.84 -5.08 -7.34
C LEU A 187 -16.31 -5.19 -8.79
N GLY A 188 -16.78 -6.37 -9.21
CA GLY A 188 -17.21 -6.65 -10.59
C GLY A 188 -16.29 -7.63 -11.31
N ASN A 189 -16.77 -8.15 -12.42
CA ASN A 189 -16.11 -9.19 -13.21
C ASN A 189 -15.21 -8.62 -14.32
N THR A 190 -15.29 -7.32 -14.57
CA THR A 190 -14.54 -6.60 -15.61
C THR A 190 -13.62 -5.53 -15.02
N LYS A 191 -12.56 -5.15 -15.74
CA LYS A 191 -11.68 -4.05 -15.31
C LYS A 191 -12.43 -2.72 -15.29
N GLU A 192 -13.43 -2.56 -16.14
CA GLU A 192 -14.27 -1.38 -16.27
C GLU A 192 -15.16 -1.16 -15.04
N GLU A 193 -15.77 -2.21 -14.51
CA GLU A 193 -16.56 -2.17 -13.26
C GLU A 193 -15.64 -1.89 -12.06
N ILE A 194 -14.49 -2.56 -11.99
CA ILE A 194 -13.49 -2.36 -10.95
C ILE A 194 -12.97 -0.91 -10.96
N LEU A 195 -12.76 -0.33 -12.15
CA LEU A 195 -12.37 1.07 -12.30
C LEU A 195 -13.45 2.02 -11.78
N GLU A 196 -14.73 1.78 -12.07
CA GLU A 196 -15.83 2.61 -11.55
C GLU A 196 -15.88 2.60 -10.02
N GLU A 197 -15.78 1.41 -9.41
CA GLU A 197 -15.72 1.29 -7.95
C GLU A 197 -14.54 2.08 -7.36
N LYS A 198 -13.38 2.08 -8.03
CA LYS A 198 -12.19 2.81 -7.57
C LYS A 198 -12.30 4.32 -7.77
N LEU A 199 -12.82 4.78 -8.92
CA LEU A 199 -13.07 6.20 -9.18
C LEU A 199 -14.06 6.80 -8.19
N GLY A 200 -14.93 5.96 -7.62
CA GLY A 200 -15.80 6.31 -6.51
C GLY A 200 -15.09 6.80 -5.24
N ILE A 201 -13.76 6.69 -5.10
CA ILE A 201 -13.00 7.32 -4.00
C ILE A 201 -13.04 8.85 -4.09
N CYS A 202 -13.23 9.41 -5.29
CA CYS A 202 -13.31 10.85 -5.49
C CYS A 202 -14.53 11.43 -4.75
N THR A 203 -14.38 12.66 -4.28
CA THR A 203 -15.45 13.44 -3.67
C THR A 203 -15.61 14.77 -4.40
N SER A 204 -16.60 15.57 -4.02
CA SER A 204 -16.73 16.95 -4.51
C SER A 204 -15.54 17.85 -4.13
N ASN A 205 -14.70 17.44 -3.18
CA ASN A 205 -13.47 18.15 -2.84
C ASN A 205 -12.32 17.88 -3.81
N THR A 206 -12.31 16.73 -4.48
CA THR A 206 -11.19 16.29 -5.32
C THR A 206 -10.95 17.26 -6.47
N LYS A 207 -9.72 17.78 -6.58
CA LYS A 207 -9.31 18.76 -7.59
C LYS A 207 -8.52 18.14 -8.72
N ALA A 208 -7.75 17.10 -8.44
CA ALA A 208 -6.92 16.44 -9.43
C ALA A 208 -6.91 14.92 -9.27
N LEU A 209 -6.82 14.23 -10.40
CA LEU A 209 -6.58 12.81 -10.48
C LEU A 209 -5.34 12.55 -11.35
N PHE A 210 -4.37 11.84 -10.77
CA PHE A 210 -3.20 11.35 -11.48
C PHE A 210 -3.29 9.85 -11.63
N ALA A 211 -3.20 9.32 -12.84
CA ALA A 211 -3.30 7.89 -13.09
C ALA A 211 -2.02 7.35 -13.73
N ILE A 212 -1.61 6.14 -13.34
CA ILE A 212 -0.74 5.33 -14.20
C ILE A 212 -1.52 5.04 -15.49
N GLU A 213 -0.89 5.18 -16.64
CA GLU A 213 -1.48 4.77 -17.91
C GLU A 213 -1.81 3.27 -17.90
N GLN A 214 -3.06 2.95 -18.21
CA GLN A 214 -3.53 1.56 -18.29
C GLN A 214 -3.17 0.97 -19.66
N ASN A 215 -2.87 -0.33 -19.69
CA ASN A 215 -2.56 -1.02 -20.94
C ASN A 215 -3.73 -1.01 -21.92
N GLU A 216 -4.96 -1.06 -21.41
CA GLU A 216 -6.20 -0.99 -22.19
C GLU A 216 -6.59 0.49 -22.45
N PRO A 217 -6.58 0.97 -23.71
CA PRO A 217 -6.91 2.36 -24.03
C PRO A 217 -8.30 2.80 -23.56
N GLN A 218 -9.28 1.89 -23.60
CA GLN A 218 -10.65 2.15 -23.14
C GLN A 218 -10.73 2.53 -21.66
N LEU A 219 -9.83 2.03 -20.82
CA LEU A 219 -9.77 2.41 -19.40
C LEU A 219 -9.25 3.85 -19.24
N ASN A 220 -8.25 4.25 -20.04
CA ASN A 220 -7.72 5.62 -20.04
C ASN A 220 -8.76 6.64 -20.52
N GLU A 221 -9.53 6.29 -21.56
CA GLU A 221 -10.65 7.09 -22.04
C GLU A 221 -11.72 7.25 -20.95
N LYS A 222 -12.05 6.16 -20.25
CA LYS A 222 -13.02 6.17 -19.15
C LYS A 222 -12.55 7.04 -17.98
N ILE A 223 -11.28 6.95 -17.59
CA ILE A 223 -10.67 7.82 -16.56
C ILE A 223 -10.82 9.29 -16.96
N SER A 224 -10.45 9.63 -18.21
CA SER A 224 -10.51 11.01 -18.71
C SER A 224 -11.94 11.55 -18.76
N SER A 225 -12.88 10.75 -19.26
CA SER A 225 -14.31 11.08 -19.33
C SER A 225 -14.91 11.31 -17.94
N TRP A 226 -14.63 10.42 -17.00
CA TRP A 226 -15.08 10.56 -15.61
C TRP A 226 -14.57 11.85 -14.96
N CYS A 227 -13.28 12.14 -15.12
CA CYS A 227 -12.70 13.37 -14.56
C CYS A 227 -13.33 14.62 -15.19
N SER A 228 -13.52 14.64 -16.51
CA SER A 228 -14.18 15.75 -17.20
C SER A 228 -15.61 15.98 -16.72
N GLN A 229 -16.39 14.91 -16.52
CA GLN A 229 -17.78 15.00 -16.03
C GLN A 229 -17.88 15.53 -14.60
N ASN A 230 -16.85 15.30 -13.78
CA ASN A 230 -16.79 15.71 -12.38
C ASN A 230 -15.97 17.00 -12.16
N GLY A 231 -15.48 17.65 -13.23
CA GLY A 231 -14.68 18.87 -13.12
C GLY A 231 -13.32 18.67 -12.44
N ILE A 232 -12.73 17.48 -12.56
CA ILE A 232 -11.45 17.11 -11.95
C ILE A 232 -10.34 17.25 -12.98
N HIS A 233 -9.22 17.91 -12.63
CA HIS A 233 -8.04 17.97 -13.48
C HIS A 233 -7.41 16.58 -13.61
N CYS A 234 -7.34 16.03 -14.82
CA CYS A 234 -6.85 14.69 -15.08
C CYS A 234 -5.46 14.71 -15.72
N ASN A 235 -4.55 13.87 -15.22
CA ASN A 235 -3.28 13.60 -15.88
C ASN A 235 -2.98 12.09 -15.86
N ILE A 236 -2.95 11.48 -17.03
CA ILE A 236 -2.58 10.08 -17.22
C ILE A 236 -1.11 10.04 -17.60
N ILE A 237 -0.31 9.37 -16.78
CA ILE A 237 1.14 9.36 -16.88
C ILE A 237 1.59 7.98 -17.34
N THR A 238 2.23 7.95 -18.51
CA THR A 238 2.91 6.76 -19.01
C THR A 238 4.09 6.40 -18.10
N GLN A 239 4.10 5.19 -17.57
CA GLN A 239 5.34 4.65 -17.00
C GLN A 239 6.31 4.39 -18.15
N THR A 240 7.51 4.97 -18.06
CA THR A 240 8.56 4.76 -19.06
C THR A 240 8.73 3.27 -19.32
N GLN A 241 8.78 2.87 -20.61
CA GLN A 241 9.14 1.51 -21.04
C GLN A 241 10.63 1.27 -20.78
N SER A 242 11.04 1.27 -19.52
CA SER A 242 12.41 1.01 -19.12
C SER A 242 12.57 -0.45 -18.69
N LYS A 243 13.78 -0.98 -18.89
CA LYS A 243 14.22 -2.29 -18.39
C LYS A 243 14.45 -2.24 -16.86
N ASP A 244 13.46 -1.73 -16.14
CA ASP A 244 13.51 -1.50 -14.70
C ASP A 244 12.44 -2.28 -13.95
N THR A 245 12.60 -2.33 -12.63
CA THR A 245 11.63 -2.96 -11.73
C THR A 245 10.33 -2.16 -11.66
N TYR A 246 9.24 -2.83 -11.26
CA TYR A 246 7.98 -2.14 -10.98
C TYR A 246 8.14 -1.07 -9.88
N LEU A 247 9.06 -1.25 -8.92
CA LEU A 247 9.31 -0.28 -7.86
C LEU A 247 9.94 1.01 -8.41
N THR A 248 10.95 0.89 -9.27
CA THR A 248 11.60 2.02 -9.93
C THR A 248 10.58 2.78 -10.79
N ARG A 249 9.75 2.07 -11.57
CA ARG A 249 8.69 2.71 -12.38
C ARG A 249 7.65 3.42 -11.51
N ASN A 250 7.27 2.85 -10.37
CA ASN A 250 6.37 3.50 -9.42
C ASN A 250 7.02 4.73 -8.79
N GLN A 251 8.31 4.68 -8.46
CA GLN A 251 9.06 5.81 -7.91
C GLN A 251 9.11 6.98 -8.92
N ILE A 252 9.44 6.72 -10.19
CA ILE A 252 9.44 7.73 -11.27
C ILE A 252 8.05 8.31 -11.47
N PHE A 253 7.01 7.47 -11.52
CA PHE A 253 5.62 7.94 -11.59
C PHE A 253 5.28 8.87 -10.43
N CYS A 254 5.61 8.48 -9.19
CA CYS A 254 5.37 9.29 -7.99
C CYS A 254 6.13 10.61 -8.02
N TYR A 255 7.35 10.67 -8.55
CA TYR A 255 8.09 11.91 -8.72
C TYR A 255 7.35 12.89 -9.63
N GLN A 256 6.85 12.41 -10.77
CA GLN A 256 6.08 13.25 -11.70
C GLN A 256 4.77 13.72 -11.08
N VAL A 257 4.06 12.85 -10.35
CA VAL A 257 2.84 13.22 -9.61
C VAL A 257 3.17 14.30 -8.57
N PHE A 258 4.20 14.09 -7.76
CA PHE A 258 4.66 15.05 -6.76
C PHE A 258 4.97 16.42 -7.37
N GLN A 259 5.75 16.47 -8.46
CA GLN A 259 6.06 17.71 -9.17
C GLN A 259 4.80 18.43 -9.69
N ASN A 260 3.80 17.69 -10.17
CA ASN A 260 2.55 18.30 -10.61
C ASN A 260 1.71 18.80 -9.44
N ILE A 261 1.70 18.10 -8.31
CA ILE A 261 0.99 18.54 -7.11
C ILE A 261 1.58 19.87 -6.59
N LEU A 262 2.90 20.03 -6.59
CA LEU A 262 3.55 21.28 -6.15
C LEU A 262 3.18 22.51 -6.99
N LYS A 263 2.69 22.33 -8.23
CA LYS A 263 2.29 23.43 -9.12
C LYS A 263 0.91 23.99 -8.80
N PHE A 264 0.10 23.34 -7.96
CA PHE A 264 -1.21 23.89 -7.61
C PHE A 264 -1.08 25.11 -6.69
N ASP A 265 -1.99 26.08 -6.85
CA ASP A 265 -2.00 27.35 -6.11
C ASP A 265 -1.97 27.20 -4.59
N PHE A 266 -2.55 26.12 -4.06
CA PHE A 266 -2.55 25.85 -2.63
C PHE A 266 -1.18 25.41 -2.08
N PHE A 267 -0.29 24.89 -2.92
CA PHE A 267 1.11 24.65 -2.58
C PHE A 267 1.99 25.88 -2.87
N LEU A 268 1.70 26.66 -3.91
CA LEU A 268 2.47 27.85 -4.28
C LEU A 268 2.48 28.95 -3.21
N LYS A 269 1.44 29.04 -2.36
CA LYS A 269 1.43 29.97 -1.21
C LYS A 269 2.33 29.52 -0.04
N SER A 270 2.82 28.29 -0.07
CA SER A 270 3.64 27.64 0.99
C SER A 270 5.14 27.54 0.63
N THR A 271 5.54 27.88 -0.61
CA THR A 271 6.90 27.66 -1.15
C THR A 271 8.02 28.53 -0.56
N ASN A 272 7.79 29.27 0.53
CA ASN A 272 8.87 29.92 1.29
C ASN A 272 9.59 28.96 2.26
N LYS A 273 9.28 27.66 2.24
CA LYS A 273 9.98 26.65 3.03
C LYS A 273 11.41 26.44 2.52
N LYS A 274 12.40 26.75 3.36
CA LYS A 274 13.80 26.35 3.12
C LYS A 274 13.93 24.85 3.35
N ILE A 275 14.52 24.14 2.40
CA ILE A 275 14.93 22.75 2.57
C ILE A 275 16.29 22.76 3.26
N ASP A 276 16.37 22.14 4.43
CA ASP A 276 17.63 21.81 5.07
C ASP A 276 17.90 20.32 4.83
N LEU A 277 18.70 20.00 3.81
CA LEU A 277 19.14 18.63 3.52
C LEU A 277 20.25 18.15 4.48
N GLY A 278 20.47 18.83 5.61
CA GLY A 278 21.48 18.57 6.64
C GLY A 278 21.34 17.25 7.40
N PHE A 279 21.13 16.13 6.71
CA PHE A 279 21.18 14.77 7.26
C PHE A 279 22.60 14.18 7.38
N SER A 280 23.61 14.96 7.04
CA SER A 280 25.01 14.65 7.33
C SER A 280 25.59 15.84 8.05
N LYS A 281 26.23 15.60 9.21
CA LYS A 281 26.87 16.58 10.08
C LYS A 281 27.96 17.46 9.42
N HIS A 282 28.12 17.49 8.10
CA HIS A 282 29.26 18.17 7.47
C HIS A 282 29.02 19.00 6.20
N GLU A 283 27.82 19.11 5.63
CA GLU A 283 27.63 19.99 4.47
C GLU A 283 26.30 20.77 4.54
N ASN A 284 26.40 22.06 4.88
CA ASN A 284 25.31 23.02 4.74
C ASN A 284 25.09 23.32 3.24
N VAL A 285 24.40 22.43 2.54
CA VAL A 285 23.97 22.70 1.16
C VAL A 285 22.56 23.28 1.20
N SER A 286 22.46 24.61 1.07
CA SER A 286 21.19 25.26 0.75
C SER A 286 20.91 25.07 -0.74
N LEU A 287 20.10 24.06 -1.10
CA LEU A 287 19.65 23.89 -2.49
C LEU A 287 18.43 24.78 -2.78
N ILE A 288 18.39 25.34 -3.99
CA ILE A 288 17.24 26.08 -4.50
C ILE A 288 16.19 25.05 -4.97
N LEU A 289 14.96 25.22 -4.50
CA LEU A 289 13.81 24.28 -4.61
C LEU A 289 13.48 23.80 -6.03
N ASN A 290 13.80 24.58 -7.07
CA ASN A 290 13.49 24.26 -8.46
C ASN A 290 14.51 23.30 -9.13
N GLU A 291 15.55 22.87 -8.41
CA GLU A 291 16.64 22.06 -8.97
C GLU A 291 16.77 20.65 -8.35
N LEU A 292 15.82 20.23 -7.50
CA LEU A 292 15.85 18.88 -6.92
C LEU A 292 15.54 17.82 -7.98
N SER A 293 16.59 17.26 -8.56
CA SER A 293 16.49 16.17 -9.53
C SER A 293 16.05 14.86 -8.86
N PHE A 294 15.54 13.94 -9.67
CA PHE A 294 15.09 12.62 -9.22
C PHE A 294 16.19 11.87 -8.46
N GLU A 295 17.44 11.98 -8.92
CA GLU A 295 18.62 11.33 -8.35
C GLU A 295 18.92 11.79 -6.92
N ILE A 296 18.62 13.05 -6.58
CA ILE A 296 18.81 13.55 -5.22
C ILE A 296 17.85 12.84 -4.27
N PHE A 297 16.56 12.75 -4.63
CA PHE A 297 15.58 12.06 -3.80
C PHE A 297 15.93 10.58 -3.62
N GLU A 298 16.33 9.91 -4.70
CA GLU A 298 16.68 8.49 -4.67
C GLU A 298 17.74 8.16 -3.61
N LYS A 299 18.72 9.06 -3.40
CA LYS A 299 19.78 8.89 -2.39
C LYS A 299 19.26 8.86 -0.94
N TYR A 300 18.14 9.52 -0.66
CA TYR A 300 17.58 9.67 0.69
C TYR A 300 16.30 8.86 0.92
N MET A 301 15.79 8.20 -0.13
CA MET A 301 14.60 7.38 -0.04
C MET A 301 14.88 6.00 0.52
N THR A 302 13.98 5.55 1.38
CA THR A 302 13.94 4.14 1.80
C THR A 302 13.02 3.35 0.86
N PRO A 303 13.32 2.07 0.55
CA PRO A 303 12.38 1.23 -0.19
C PRO A 303 11.16 0.86 0.67
N PRO A 304 9.98 0.63 0.07
CA PRO A 304 8.81 0.16 0.80
C PRO A 304 9.05 -1.26 1.34
N LEU A 305 8.92 -1.45 2.65
CA LEU A 305 9.12 -2.74 3.31
C LEU A 305 8.19 -3.81 2.73
N GLY A 306 8.72 -5.02 2.57
CA GLY A 306 7.98 -6.16 2.04
C GLY A 306 7.87 -6.16 0.52
N ARG A 307 8.27 -5.12 -0.21
CA ARG A 307 8.23 -5.11 -1.69
C ARG A 307 9.63 -5.36 -2.25
N LEU A 308 9.79 -6.38 -3.09
CA LEU A 308 11.09 -6.89 -3.58
C LEU A 308 12.18 -6.88 -2.51
N SER A 309 11.83 -7.22 -1.27
CA SER A 309 12.70 -7.01 -0.11
C SER A 309 13.71 -8.16 -0.02
N VAL A 310 14.99 -7.83 -0.08
CA VAL A 310 16.06 -8.79 0.19
C VAL A 310 16.15 -8.99 1.70
N LEU A 311 15.72 -10.16 2.18
CA LEU A 311 15.72 -10.50 3.61
C LEU A 311 17.05 -11.13 4.04
N ARG A 312 17.76 -11.77 3.10
CA ARG A 312 19.08 -12.38 3.31
C ARG A 312 19.89 -12.32 2.02
N HIS A 313 21.20 -12.07 2.12
CA HIS A 313 22.09 -11.99 0.96
C HIS A 313 22.79 -13.31 0.61
N SER A 314 23.07 -14.18 1.60
CA SER A 314 23.74 -15.47 1.38
C SER A 314 23.19 -16.56 2.32
N PRO A 315 22.50 -17.59 1.77
CA PRO A 315 21.93 -17.61 0.42
C PRO A 315 20.92 -16.46 0.21
N LEU A 316 20.71 -16.08 -1.05
CA LEU A 316 19.83 -14.98 -1.41
C LEU A 316 18.37 -15.34 -1.13
N LEU A 317 17.70 -14.55 -0.29
CA LEU A 317 16.28 -14.68 0.02
C LEU A 317 15.57 -13.35 -0.26
N VAL A 318 14.59 -13.39 -1.16
CA VAL A 318 13.79 -12.23 -1.54
C VAL A 318 12.32 -12.48 -1.20
N PHE A 319 11.63 -11.45 -0.72
CA PHE A 319 10.21 -11.49 -0.42
C PHE A 319 9.44 -10.45 -1.24
N ASP A 320 8.28 -10.85 -1.77
CA ASP A 320 7.32 -9.93 -2.39
C ASP A 320 5.87 -10.44 -2.25
N PRO A 321 4.89 -9.66 -1.76
CA PRO A 321 3.53 -10.13 -1.50
C PRO A 321 2.63 -9.96 -2.73
N ALA A 322 3.20 -10.07 -3.94
CA ALA A 322 2.45 -10.31 -5.16
C ALA A 322 1.47 -11.47 -4.93
N HIS A 323 0.19 -11.25 -5.24
CA HIS A 323 -0.89 -12.16 -4.84
C HIS A 323 -1.98 -12.33 -5.92
N ASN A 324 -1.73 -11.80 -7.12
CA ASN A 324 -2.57 -11.98 -8.30
C ASN A 324 -1.68 -12.21 -9.54
N PRO A 325 -2.22 -12.73 -10.64
CA PRO A 325 -1.43 -13.07 -11.84
C PRO A 325 -0.59 -11.90 -12.37
N ASP A 326 -1.16 -10.70 -12.44
CA ASP A 326 -0.45 -9.50 -12.92
C ASP A 326 0.75 -9.19 -12.02
N ALA A 327 0.58 -9.19 -10.69
CA ALA A 327 1.65 -8.92 -9.74
C ALA A 327 2.75 -10.00 -9.77
N PHE A 328 2.41 -11.27 -9.95
CA PHE A 328 3.42 -12.34 -10.12
C PHE A 328 4.27 -12.10 -11.36
N THR A 329 3.64 -11.73 -12.47
CA THR A 329 4.35 -11.41 -13.73
C THR A 329 5.31 -10.24 -13.53
N GLU A 330 4.84 -9.17 -12.90
CA GLU A 330 5.65 -7.97 -12.61
C GLU A 330 6.84 -8.26 -11.68
N THR A 331 6.64 -9.08 -10.66
CA THR A 331 7.72 -9.47 -9.75
C THR A 331 8.77 -10.33 -10.44
N LEU A 332 8.36 -11.34 -11.24
CA LEU A 332 9.31 -12.16 -12.00
C LEU A 332 10.11 -11.35 -13.01
N GLN A 333 9.45 -10.43 -13.72
CA GLN A 333 10.12 -9.52 -14.64
C GLN A 333 11.11 -8.60 -13.89
N SER A 334 10.72 -8.06 -12.73
CA SER A 334 11.60 -7.22 -11.91
C SER A 334 12.83 -7.97 -11.41
N LEU A 335 12.68 -9.24 -11.00
CA LEU A 335 13.81 -10.08 -10.60
C LEU A 335 14.76 -10.37 -11.75
N SER A 336 14.26 -10.49 -12.99
CA SER A 336 15.13 -10.68 -14.15
C SER A 336 16.06 -9.48 -14.41
N PHE A 337 15.67 -8.29 -13.96
CA PHE A 337 16.50 -7.08 -14.02
C PHE A 337 17.43 -6.94 -12.82
N LEU A 338 16.94 -7.19 -11.61
CA LEU A 338 17.74 -7.07 -10.38
C LEU A 338 18.79 -8.18 -10.24
N PHE A 339 18.45 -9.38 -10.69
CA PHE A 339 19.22 -10.60 -10.44
C PHE A 339 19.37 -11.43 -11.73
N PRO A 340 19.93 -10.87 -12.81
CA PRO A 340 19.92 -11.48 -14.15
C PRO A 340 20.64 -12.83 -14.24
N TYR A 341 21.54 -13.13 -13.29
CA TYR A 341 22.30 -14.38 -13.24
C TYR A 341 21.71 -15.41 -12.25
N TYR A 342 20.69 -15.04 -11.48
CA TYR A 342 20.08 -15.93 -10.51
C TYR A 342 18.78 -16.51 -11.05
N LYS A 343 18.54 -17.78 -10.72
CA LYS A 343 17.25 -18.42 -10.88
C LYS A 343 16.74 -18.76 -9.50
N PHE A 344 15.48 -18.44 -9.26
CA PHE A 344 14.89 -18.58 -7.93
C PHE A 344 14.10 -19.88 -7.80
N ARG A 345 14.19 -20.51 -6.63
CA ARG A 345 13.17 -21.43 -6.15
C ARG A 345 12.07 -20.62 -5.47
N ILE A 346 10.83 -20.86 -5.86
CA ILE A 346 9.68 -20.05 -5.42
C ILE A 346 8.85 -20.81 -4.39
N TYR A 347 8.51 -20.15 -3.29
CA TYR A 347 7.49 -20.61 -2.35
C TYR A 347 6.34 -19.61 -2.31
N ALA A 348 5.13 -20.07 -2.58
CA ALA A 348 3.96 -19.21 -2.70
C ALA A 348 2.82 -19.63 -1.76
N GLY A 349 2.28 -18.68 -1.01
CA GLY A 349 1.09 -18.89 -0.17
C GLY A 349 -0.04 -18.01 -0.66
N LEU A 350 -1.11 -18.61 -1.19
CA LEU A 350 -2.23 -17.89 -1.79
C LEU A 350 -3.46 -17.94 -0.90
N LEU A 351 -4.16 -16.82 -0.76
CA LEU A 351 -5.43 -16.75 -0.04
C LEU A 351 -6.59 -17.21 -0.93
N LYS A 352 -7.68 -17.68 -0.31
CA LYS A 352 -8.82 -18.31 -0.99
C LYS A 352 -9.48 -17.44 -2.07
N ASP A 353 -9.52 -16.13 -1.86
CA ASP A 353 -10.15 -15.15 -2.76
C ASP A 353 -9.31 -14.79 -3.99
N LYS A 354 -8.10 -15.35 -4.13
CA LYS A 354 -7.15 -15.02 -5.20
C LYS A 354 -7.21 -16.03 -6.34
N ASP A 355 -6.86 -15.57 -7.55
CA ASP A 355 -6.78 -16.40 -8.76
C ASP A 355 -5.54 -17.30 -8.73
N GLY A 356 -5.63 -18.41 -7.99
CA GLY A 356 -4.53 -19.35 -7.87
C GLY A 356 -4.23 -20.12 -9.15
N ASN A 357 -5.23 -20.33 -10.03
CA ASN A 357 -5.00 -21.04 -11.29
C ASN A 357 -4.23 -20.16 -12.29
N GLY A 358 -4.56 -18.88 -12.40
CA GLY A 358 -3.78 -17.93 -13.19
C GLY A 358 -2.33 -17.82 -12.70
N VAL A 359 -2.12 -17.79 -11.38
CA VAL A 359 -0.76 -17.80 -10.79
C VAL A 359 -0.01 -19.10 -11.11
N LEU A 360 -0.67 -20.26 -11.01
CA LEU A 360 -0.07 -21.56 -11.34
C LEU A 360 0.41 -21.60 -12.81
N GLU A 361 -0.39 -21.09 -13.74
CA GLU A 361 -0.04 -21.03 -15.17
C GLU A 361 1.21 -20.17 -15.41
N ILE A 362 1.30 -19.01 -14.76
CA ILE A 362 2.47 -18.12 -14.83
C ILE A 362 3.73 -18.83 -14.35
N LEU A 363 3.69 -19.47 -13.17
CA LEU A 363 4.85 -20.16 -12.60
C LEU A 363 5.28 -21.36 -13.44
N ARG A 364 4.33 -22.13 -14.00
CA ARG A 364 4.64 -23.23 -14.94
C ARG A 364 5.30 -22.70 -16.21
N LYS A 365 4.79 -21.61 -16.78
CA LYS A 365 5.36 -20.97 -17.98
C LYS A 365 6.78 -20.46 -17.71
N ALA A 366 7.01 -19.81 -16.58
CA ALA A 366 8.33 -19.34 -16.15
C ALA A 366 9.31 -20.52 -15.97
N ARG A 367 8.87 -21.62 -15.32
CA ARG A 367 9.68 -22.84 -15.19
C ARG A 367 10.03 -23.46 -16.54
N ASN A 368 9.07 -23.56 -17.46
CA ASN A 368 9.29 -24.14 -18.79
C ASN A 368 10.25 -23.30 -19.64
N LYS A 369 10.25 -21.98 -19.46
CA LYS A 369 11.24 -21.07 -20.06
C LYS A 369 12.60 -21.06 -19.35
N SER A 370 12.72 -21.78 -18.25
CA SER A 370 13.89 -21.78 -17.37
C SER A 370 14.19 -20.42 -16.74
N ASP A 371 13.18 -19.57 -16.55
CA ASP A 371 13.28 -18.27 -15.86
C ASP A 371 13.40 -18.46 -14.33
N ILE A 372 12.88 -19.58 -13.81
CA ILE A 372 12.92 -19.98 -12.40
C ILE A 372 13.41 -21.43 -12.27
N LEU A 373 13.91 -21.82 -11.10
CA LEU A 373 14.38 -23.19 -10.83
C LEU A 373 13.18 -24.15 -10.67
N ASN A 374 12.31 -23.84 -9.70
CA ASN A 374 11.10 -24.58 -9.41
C ASN A 374 10.17 -23.73 -8.54
N PHE A 375 8.94 -24.21 -8.29
CA PHE A 375 8.00 -23.56 -7.38
C PHE A 375 7.20 -24.58 -6.56
N GLN A 376 6.77 -24.17 -5.36
CA GLN A 376 5.85 -24.93 -4.52
C GLN A 376 4.84 -24.00 -3.84
N PHE A 377 3.58 -24.44 -3.78
CA PHE A 377 2.53 -23.78 -3.02
C PHE A 377 2.43 -24.34 -1.60
N LEU A 378 2.31 -23.46 -0.61
CA LEU A 378 2.13 -23.85 0.79
C LEU A 378 0.73 -24.45 1.00
N LYS A 379 0.69 -25.58 1.69
CA LYS A 379 -0.52 -26.31 2.05
C LYS A 379 -0.84 -26.15 3.54
N GLU A 380 -1.77 -25.26 3.88
CA GLU A 380 -2.22 -25.01 5.25
C GLU A 380 -3.65 -24.46 5.29
N ASP A 381 -4.26 -24.36 6.48
CA ASP A 381 -5.65 -23.90 6.63
C ASP A 381 -5.90 -22.48 6.10
N GLU A 382 -4.87 -21.62 6.13
CA GLU A 382 -4.97 -20.23 5.65
C GLU A 382 -4.65 -20.08 4.15
N PHE A 383 -3.89 -21.02 3.56
CA PHE A 383 -3.43 -20.96 2.18
C PHE A 383 -4.05 -22.05 1.31
N VAL A 384 -4.55 -21.66 0.15
CA VAL A 384 -5.27 -22.56 -0.74
C VAL A 384 -4.38 -22.99 -1.90
N ILE A 385 -4.39 -24.29 -2.18
CA ILE A 385 -3.70 -24.85 -3.34
C ILE A 385 -4.57 -24.64 -4.59
N PRO A 386 -4.02 -24.16 -5.72
CA PRO A 386 -4.74 -24.11 -6.99
C PRO A 386 -5.29 -25.48 -7.42
N THR A 387 -6.47 -25.53 -8.03
CA THR A 387 -7.18 -26.80 -8.30
C THR A 387 -6.39 -27.78 -9.16
N ASN A 388 -5.56 -27.28 -10.08
CA ASN A 388 -4.79 -28.09 -11.03
C ASN A 388 -3.33 -28.34 -10.59
N CYS A 389 -3.00 -28.09 -9.32
CA CYS A 389 -1.65 -28.23 -8.79
C CYS A 389 -1.27 -29.71 -8.61
N HIS A 390 -0.07 -30.10 -9.03
CA HIS A 390 0.45 -31.45 -8.80
C HIS A 390 1.03 -31.60 -7.38
N ALA A 391 1.06 -32.82 -6.85
CA ALA A 391 1.64 -33.07 -5.51
C ALA A 391 3.08 -32.52 -5.36
N LYS A 392 3.90 -32.66 -6.40
CA LYS A 392 5.28 -32.12 -6.45
C LYS A 392 5.39 -30.60 -6.47
N GLU A 393 4.29 -29.90 -6.73
CA GLU A 393 4.18 -28.43 -6.76
C GLU A 393 3.58 -27.89 -5.45
N THR A 394 3.51 -28.74 -4.41
CA THR A 394 3.04 -28.36 -3.07
C THR A 394 4.12 -28.62 -2.03
N ILE A 395 4.02 -27.94 -0.89
CA ILE A 395 4.87 -28.14 0.28
C ILE A 395 4.03 -27.95 1.56
N SER A 396 4.28 -28.75 2.58
CA SER A 396 3.69 -28.50 3.91
C SER A 396 4.43 -27.37 4.62
N THR A 397 3.78 -26.66 5.54
CA THR A 397 4.46 -25.57 6.25
C THR A 397 5.58 -26.05 7.16
N SER A 398 5.49 -27.26 7.73
CA SER A 398 6.61 -27.84 8.48
C SER A 398 7.85 -28.06 7.61
N GLU A 399 7.67 -28.56 6.38
CA GLU A 399 8.74 -28.70 5.39
C GLU A 399 9.26 -27.33 4.95
N PHE A 400 8.37 -26.37 4.68
CA PHE A 400 8.77 -25.00 4.31
C PHE A 400 9.59 -24.32 5.42
N ARG A 401 9.18 -24.44 6.68
CA ARG A 401 9.96 -23.96 7.84
C ARG A 401 11.32 -24.64 7.92
N SER A 402 11.38 -25.94 7.65
CA SER A 402 12.63 -26.70 7.62
C SER A 402 13.56 -26.22 6.51
N VAL A 403 13.03 -25.85 5.33
CA VAL A 403 13.80 -25.24 4.24
C VAL A 403 14.41 -23.92 4.70
N LEU A 404 13.64 -23.05 5.36
CA LEU A 404 14.14 -21.76 5.86
C LEU A 404 15.19 -21.92 6.96
N GLN A 405 15.02 -22.88 7.86
CA GLN A 405 15.99 -23.16 8.93
C GLN A 405 17.31 -23.78 8.41
N ARG A 406 17.28 -24.40 7.24
CA ARG A 406 18.44 -25.05 6.59
C ARG A 406 18.90 -24.29 5.35
N LEU A 407 18.67 -22.98 5.31
CA LEU A 407 19.12 -22.14 4.20
C LEU A 407 20.63 -22.31 3.95
N ASP A 408 21.45 -22.41 5.00
CA ASP A 408 22.90 -22.59 4.89
C ASP A 408 23.34 -23.88 4.20
N ASP A 409 22.46 -24.89 4.12
CA ASP A 409 22.74 -26.16 3.45
C ASP A 409 22.51 -26.08 1.92
N SER A 410 21.94 -24.97 1.43
CA SER A 410 21.57 -24.74 0.03
C SER A 410 22.10 -23.39 -0.48
N PHE A 411 22.76 -23.39 -1.64
CA PHE A 411 23.20 -22.16 -2.30
C PHE A 411 22.13 -21.58 -3.27
N GLU A 412 20.96 -22.22 -3.37
CA GLU A 412 19.90 -21.77 -4.30
C GLU A 412 19.19 -20.50 -3.80
N PRO A 413 19.05 -19.46 -4.65
CA PRO A 413 18.23 -18.29 -4.33
C PRO A 413 16.76 -18.66 -4.11
N ILE A 414 16.14 -18.08 -3.09
CA ILE A 414 14.74 -18.30 -2.75
C ILE A 414 13.94 -17.01 -2.92
N LEU A 415 12.75 -17.14 -3.51
CA LEU A 415 11.76 -16.09 -3.62
C LEU A 415 10.47 -16.52 -2.92
N ILE A 416 10.00 -15.72 -1.97
CA ILE A 416 8.73 -15.92 -1.27
C ILE A 416 7.67 -14.99 -1.84
N LEU A 417 6.54 -15.55 -2.28
CA LEU A 417 5.43 -14.84 -2.93
C LEU A 417 4.05 -15.19 -2.33
N GLY A 418 3.02 -14.47 -2.75
CA GLY A 418 1.63 -14.91 -2.66
C GLY A 418 0.78 -14.17 -1.63
N SER A 419 1.38 -13.72 -0.51
CA SER A 419 0.64 -13.06 0.56
C SER A 419 1.54 -12.29 1.51
N PHE A 420 1.05 -11.16 2.01
CA PHE A 420 1.65 -10.43 3.13
C PHE A 420 1.76 -11.29 4.40
N ARG A 421 0.86 -12.26 4.61
CA ARG A 421 0.84 -13.14 5.79
C ARG A 421 2.05 -14.05 5.91
N LEU A 422 2.77 -14.27 4.81
CA LEU A 422 4.02 -15.03 4.83
C LEU A 422 5.19 -14.23 5.41
N PHE A 423 5.14 -12.90 5.38
CA PHE A 423 6.25 -12.07 5.85
C PHE A 423 6.66 -12.37 7.30
N PRO A 424 5.75 -12.33 8.31
CA PRO A 424 6.12 -12.64 9.68
C PRO A 424 6.62 -14.08 9.84
N ILE A 425 6.03 -15.04 9.11
CA ILE A 425 6.48 -16.44 9.14
C ILE A 425 7.93 -16.56 8.68
N VAL A 426 8.31 -15.85 7.62
CA VAL A 426 9.67 -15.87 7.08
C VAL A 426 10.64 -15.15 8.01
N VAL A 427 10.30 -13.95 8.47
CA VAL A 427 11.18 -13.12 9.31
C VAL A 427 11.42 -13.77 10.67
N ASP A 428 10.43 -14.44 11.27
CA ASP A 428 10.59 -15.15 12.55
C ASP A 428 11.56 -16.35 12.47
N LEU A 429 11.93 -16.79 11.26
CA LEU A 429 12.78 -17.96 11.01
C LEU A 429 14.17 -17.59 10.48
N LEU A 430 14.44 -16.30 10.25
CA LEU A 430 15.75 -15.75 9.90
C LEU A 430 16.44 -15.25 11.16
#